data_AF-A0AAN6LQ00-F1
#
_entry.id   AF-A0AAN6LQ00-F1
#
_cell.length_a   1.000
_cell.length_b   1.000
_cell.length_c   1.000
_cell.angle_alpha   90.00
_cell.angle_beta   90.00
_cell.angle_gamma   90.00
#
_symmetry.space_group_name_H-M   'P 1'
#
loop_
_entity.id
_entity.type
_entity.pdbx_description
1 polymer ?
#
loop_
_entity_poly.entity_id
_entity_poly.type
_entity_poly.pdbx_seq_one_letter_code
_entity_poly.pdbx_strand_id
1 'polypeptide(L)'
;MAVPPSFSIWTQIRTASRPIRYTVYTGLLLAATAETTFWANIIYAKYFATTQDRERADALLARVHEAVKGYRVRWLINYRNYYSHNLWGL
;
A
#
# COMPACT_ATOMS: atom_id res chain seq x y z
N MET A 1 -5.47 18.09 34.64
CA MET A 1 -4.36 17.96 33.66
C MET A 1 -4.98 17.89 32.28
N ALA A 2 -4.66 18.83 31.38
CA ALA A 2 -5.18 18.81 30.01
C ALA A 2 -4.51 17.68 29.22
N VAL A 3 -5.29 16.77 28.65
CA VAL A 3 -4.79 15.71 27.78
C VAL A 3 -4.20 16.39 26.54
N PRO A 4 -2.93 16.15 26.17
CA PRO A 4 -2.37 16.72 24.97
C PRO A 4 -3.19 16.23 23.76
N PRO A 5 -3.53 17.11 22.80
CA PRO A 5 -4.35 16.72 21.67
C PRO A 5 -3.68 15.56 20.94
N SER A 6 -4.44 14.48 20.72
CA SER A 6 -3.96 13.31 20.01
C SER A 6 -3.46 13.72 18.62
N PHE A 7 -2.23 13.33 18.28
CA PHE A 7 -1.65 13.58 16.97
C PHE A 7 -2.55 12.98 15.87
N SER A 8 -3.20 13.83 15.09
CA SER A 8 -4.03 13.44 13.95
C SER A 8 -3.43 13.97 12.66
N ILE A 9 -2.99 13.05 11.80
CA ILE A 9 -2.43 13.35 10.48
C ILE A 9 -3.46 14.10 9.62
N TRP A 10 -4.73 13.71 9.70
CA TRP A 10 -5.80 14.36 8.96
C TRP A 10 -6.03 15.80 9.41
N THR A 11 -5.92 16.06 10.72
CA THR A 11 -6.00 17.43 11.24
C THR A 11 -4.84 18.26 10.71
N GLN A 12 -3.61 17.73 10.71
CA GLN A 12 -2.44 18.44 10.18
C GLN A 12 -2.54 18.75 8.68
N ILE A 13 -3.02 17.79 7.88
CA ILE A 13 -3.22 18.00 6.43
C ILE A 13 -4.25 19.09 6.19
N ARG A 14 -5.33 19.15 6.99
CA ARG A 14 -6.36 20.19 6.86
C ARG A 14 -5.84 21.57 7.24
N THR A 15 -5.01 21.67 8.28
CA THR A 15 -4.42 22.93 8.76
C THR A 15 -3.20 23.38 7.94
N ALA A 16 -2.65 22.53 7.08
CA ALA A 16 -1.52 22.87 6.21
C ALA A 16 -1.89 23.92 5.15
N SER A 17 -0.87 24.57 4.59
CA SER A 17 -1.05 25.53 3.49
C SER A 17 -1.68 24.87 2.27
N ARG A 18 -2.44 25.65 1.48
CA ARG A 18 -3.15 25.16 0.29
C ARG A 18 -2.25 24.32 -0.65
N PRO A 19 -1.02 24.76 -0.99
CA PRO A 19 -0.14 23.97 -1.86
C PRO A 19 0.18 22.59 -1.28
N ILE A 20 0.58 22.54 0.00
CA ILE A 20 0.93 21.29 0.68
C ILE A 20 -0.27 20.34 0.71
N ARG A 21 -1.44 20.85 1.08
CA ARG A 21 -2.67 20.04 1.15
C ARG A 21 -3.04 19.44 -0.21
N TYR A 22 -2.94 20.22 -1.30
CA TYR A 22 -3.21 19.70 -2.64
C TYR A 22 -2.16 18.73 -3.12
N THR A 23 -0.88 18.93 -2.82
CA THR A 23 0.15 17.93 -3.10
C THR A 23 -0.16 16.60 -2.43
N VAL A 24 -0.55 16.63 -1.15
CA VAL A 24 -0.93 15.42 -0.42
C VAL A 24 -2.16 14.75 -1.03
N TYR A 25 -3.22 15.51 -1.34
CA TYR A 25 -4.42 14.95 -1.96
C TYR A 25 -4.16 14.38 -3.36
N THR A 26 -3.37 15.05 -4.18
CA THR A 26 -2.96 14.54 -5.50
C THR A 26 -2.15 13.27 -5.35
N GLY A 27 -1.21 13.22 -4.40
CA GLY A 27 -0.44 12.01 -4.12
C GLY A 27 -1.33 10.83 -3.71
N LEU A 28 -2.29 11.06 -2.82
CA LEU A 28 -3.28 10.05 -2.41
C LEU A 28 -4.16 9.58 -3.58
N LEU A 29 -4.61 10.52 -4.43
CA LEU A 29 -5.42 10.20 -5.60
C LEU A 29 -4.66 9.36 -6.63
N LEU A 30 -3.40 9.71 -6.90
CA LEU A 30 -2.53 8.97 -7.81
C LEU A 30 -2.24 7.57 -7.26
N ALA A 31 -1.97 7.44 -5.96
CA ALA A 31 -1.79 6.15 -5.31
C ALA A 31 -3.05 5.28 -5.42
N ALA A 32 -4.23 5.85 -5.13
CA ALA A 32 -5.51 5.14 -5.24
C ALA A 32 -5.80 4.70 -6.69
N THR A 33 -5.49 5.55 -7.68
CA THR A 33 -5.66 5.23 -9.10
C THR A 33 -4.72 4.10 -9.52
N ALA A 34 -3.45 4.17 -9.11
CA ALA A 34 -2.47 3.13 -9.38
C ALA A 34 -2.88 1.79 -8.76
N GLU A 35 -3.35 1.81 -7.51
CA GLU A 35 -3.84 0.62 -6.81
C GLU A 35 -5.08 0.02 -7.49
N THR A 36 -6.03 0.86 -7.90
CA THR A 36 -7.22 0.42 -8.62
C THR A 36 -6.85 -0.23 -9.95
N THR A 37 -5.94 0.39 -10.70
CA THR A 37 -5.45 -0.13 -11.98
C THR A 37 -4.70 -1.45 -11.78
N PHE A 38 -3.89 -1.56 -10.74
CA PHE A 38 -3.22 -2.80 -10.39
C PHE A 38 -4.22 -3.94 -10.13
N TRP A 39 -5.21 -3.73 -9.26
CA TRP A 39 -6.21 -4.75 -8.95
C TRP A 39 -7.08 -5.12 -10.14
N ALA A 40 -7.45 -4.15 -10.98
CA ALA A 40 -8.17 -4.41 -12.23
C ALA A 40 -7.37 -5.35 -13.15
N ASN A 41 -6.06 -5.10 -13.30
CA ASN A 41 -5.18 -5.99 -14.08
C ASN A 41 -5.05 -7.39 -13.48
N ILE A 42 -5.00 -7.52 -12.14
CA ILE A 42 -4.96 -8.82 -11.47
C ILE A 42 -6.25 -9.60 -11.68
N ILE A 43 -7.41 -8.93 -11.55
CA ILE A 43 -8.72 -9.54 -11.79
C ILE A 43 -8.83 -9.99 -13.25
N TYR A 44 -8.42 -9.14 -14.20
CA TYR A 44 -8.37 -9.49 -15.61
C TYR A 44 -7.47 -10.71 -15.86
N ALA A 45 -6.23 -10.65 -15.40
CA ALA A 45 -5.25 -11.72 -15.58
C ALA A 45 -5.73 -13.07 -15.02
N LYS A 46 -6.41 -13.04 -13.87
CA LYS A 46 -6.87 -14.26 -13.20
C LYS A 46 -8.12 -14.87 -13.84
N TYR A 47 -9.09 -14.05 -14.25
CA TYR A 47 -10.44 -14.52 -14.59
C TYR A 47 -10.86 -14.27 -16.04
N PHE A 48 -10.28 -13.27 -16.72
CA PHE A 48 -10.77 -12.80 -18.02
C PHE A 48 -9.71 -12.85 -19.13
N ALA A 49 -8.47 -13.26 -18.83
CA ALA A 49 -7.40 -13.34 -19.81
C ALA A 49 -7.74 -14.29 -20.96
N THR A 50 -7.64 -13.80 -22.19
CA THR A 50 -7.81 -14.58 -23.41
C THR A 50 -6.64 -15.54 -23.62
N THR A 51 -6.77 -16.51 -24.53
CA THR A 51 -5.68 -17.43 -24.88
C THR A 51 -4.45 -16.72 -25.41
N GLN A 52 -4.63 -15.61 -26.14
CA GLN A 52 -3.54 -14.77 -26.66
C GLN A 52 -2.83 -13.99 -25.56
N ASP A 53 -3.55 -13.50 -24.54
CA ASP A 53 -2.99 -12.72 -23.44
C ASP A 53 -2.48 -13.59 -22.28
N ARG A 54 -2.65 -14.91 -22.36
CA ARG A 54 -2.49 -15.81 -21.22
C ARG A 54 -1.06 -15.83 -20.68
N GLU A 55 -0.07 -15.87 -21.57
CA GLU A 55 1.35 -15.85 -21.18
C GLU A 55 1.70 -14.57 -20.40
N ARG A 56 1.20 -13.42 -20.86
CA ARG A 56 1.40 -12.13 -20.19
C ARG A 56 0.68 -12.06 -18.85
N ALA A 57 -0.52 -12.60 -18.76
CA ALA A 57 -1.30 -12.69 -17.53
C ALA A 57 -0.59 -13.57 -16.49
N ASP A 58 -0.11 -14.75 -16.89
CA ASP A 58 0.61 -15.67 -15.99
C ASP A 58 1.94 -15.07 -15.53
N ALA A 59 2.67 -14.36 -16.41
CA ALA A 59 3.88 -13.63 -16.04
C ALA A 59 3.62 -12.52 -15.01
N LEU A 60 2.51 -11.77 -15.15
CA LEU A 60 2.11 -10.76 -14.16
C LEU A 60 1.83 -11.41 -12.81
N LEU A 61 1.03 -12.47 -12.77
CA LEU A 61 0.67 -13.17 -11.53
C LEU A 61 1.90 -13.78 -10.85
N ALA A 62 2.84 -14.34 -11.61
CA ALA A 62 4.09 -14.86 -11.10
C ALA A 62 4.93 -13.77 -10.42
N ARG A 63 5.05 -12.59 -11.05
CA ARG A 63 5.76 -11.44 -10.45
C ARG A 63 5.10 -10.96 -9.16
N VAL A 64 3.77 -10.90 -9.12
CA VAL A 64 3.04 -10.52 -7.90
C VAL A 64 3.26 -11.55 -6.79
N HIS A 65 3.19 -12.83 -7.10
CA HIS A 65 3.44 -13.90 -6.13
C HIS A 65 4.85 -13.81 -5.53
N GLU A 66 5.85 -13.57 -6.38
CA GLU A 66 7.23 -13.42 -5.92
C GLU A 66 7.42 -12.17 -5.05
N ALA A 67 6.80 -11.04 -5.43
CA ALA A 67 6.80 -9.83 -4.62
C ALA A 67 6.17 -10.05 -3.24
N VAL A 68 5.03 -10.76 -3.17
CA VAL A 68 4.35 -11.09 -1.90
C VAL A 68 5.20 -12.01 -1.04
N LYS A 69 5.84 -13.02 -1.63
CA LYS A 69 6.79 -13.89 -0.91
C LYS A 69 7.96 -13.08 -0.33
N GLY A 70 8.59 -12.25 -1.15
CA GLY A 70 9.70 -11.41 -0.72
C GLY A 70 9.30 -10.44 0.40
N TYR A 71 8.12 -9.82 0.27
CA TYR A 71 7.56 -8.96 1.32
C TYR A 71 7.33 -9.75 2.60
N ARG A 72 6.69 -10.93 2.53
CA ARG A 72 6.43 -11.79 3.70
C ARG A 72 7.72 -12.17 4.42
N VAL A 73 8.78 -12.52 3.70
CA VAL A 73 10.08 -12.84 4.29
C VAL A 73 10.64 -11.64 5.05
N ARG A 74 10.67 -10.46 4.42
CA ARG A 74 11.15 -9.23 5.08
C ARG A 74 10.28 -8.84 6.27
N TRP A 75 8.96 -8.97 6.14
CA TRP A 75 8.01 -8.69 7.20
C TRP A 75 8.27 -9.62 8.40
N LEU A 76 8.44 -10.92 8.20
CA LEU A 76 8.72 -11.88 9.28
C LEU A 76 10.07 -11.59 9.98
N ILE A 77 11.09 -11.21 9.22
CA ILE A 77 12.39 -10.80 9.79
C ILE A 77 12.23 -9.55 10.66
N ASN A 78 11.53 -8.54 10.15
CA ASN A 78 11.31 -7.29 10.87
C ASN A 78 10.30 -7.44 12.01
N TYR A 79 9.38 -8.38 11.92
CA TYR A 79 8.37 -8.64 12.94
C TYR A 79 9.01 -9.00 14.28
N ARG A 80 10.07 -9.82 14.24
CA ARG A 80 10.88 -10.11 15.43
C ARG A 80 11.46 -8.83 16.06
N ASN A 81 11.99 -7.93 15.24
CA ASN A 81 12.55 -6.66 15.70
C ASN A 81 11.46 -5.75 16.26
N TYR A 82 10.30 -5.68 15.62
CA TYR A 82 9.19 -4.87 16.11
C TYR A 82 8.64 -5.37 17.44
N TYR A 83 8.60 -6.69 17.63
CA TYR A 83 8.23 -7.30 18.90
C TYR A 83 9.30 -7.06 19.99
N SER A 84 10.59 -7.25 19.68
CA SER A 84 11.67 -7.05 20.65
C SER A 84 11.85 -5.59 21.09
N HIS A 85 11.49 -4.63 20.24
CA HIS A 85 11.56 -3.20 20.55
C HIS A 85 10.25 -2.63 21.11
N ASN A 86 9.28 -3.47 21.47
CA ASN A 86 7.99 -3.05 22.03
C ASN A 86 7.25 -1.98 21.20
N LEU A 87 7.51 -1.93 19.88
CA LEU A 87 6.91 -0.95 18.96
C LEU A 87 5.40 -1.16 18.81
N TRP A 88 4.90 -2.36 19.13
CA TRP A 88 3.47 -2.70 19.12
C TRP A 88 2.79 -2.49 20.48
N GLY A 89 3.50 -1.98 21.49
CA GLY A 89 2.92 -1.52 22.75
C GLY A 89 2.26 -2.61 23.60
N LEU A 90 2.99 -3.69 23.92
CA LEU A 90 2.66 -4.57 25.05
C LEU A 90 3.46 -4.20 26.29
#